data_AF-A0A9X9EQD5-F1
#
_entry.id   AF-A0A9X9EQD5-F1
#
_cell.length_a   1.000
_cell.length_b   1.000
_cell.length_c   1.000
_cell.angle_alpha   90.00
_cell.angle_beta   90.00
_cell.angle_gamma   90.00
#
_symmetry.space_group_name_H-M   'P 1'
#
loop_
_entity.id
_entity.type
_entity.pdbx_description
1 polymer ?
#
loop_
_entity_poly.entity_id
_entity_poly.type
_entity_poly.pdbx_seq_one_letter_code
_entity_poly.pdbx_strand_id
1 'polypeptide(L)'
;KEEIPFNHYHRRFLNLNVIHAMRDVESEMKHIRRSPINQLIKQYDIRKEELDEIALALKEKSDEVLSIDELVDLTSKISARFSSVIGNQVDSTVSLETMDFDPNKILNTLKLMIGKKRRQTGDTSLGINNILYISLILLSLEDNTVPSII
;
A
#
# COMPACT_ATOMS: atom_id res chain seq x y z
N LYS A 1 -25.41 -46.53 -10.77
CA LYS A 1 -25.10 -45.08 -10.71
C LYS A 1 -23.58 -44.99 -10.65
N GLU A 2 -22.94 -44.41 -11.66
CA GLU A 2 -21.51 -44.08 -11.56
C GLU A 2 -21.30 -43.02 -10.48
N GLU A 3 -20.38 -43.27 -9.55
CA GLU A 3 -19.93 -42.25 -8.61
C GLU A 3 -19.02 -41.28 -9.34
N ILE A 4 -19.46 -40.02 -9.48
CA ILE A 4 -18.65 -38.96 -10.05
C ILE A 4 -17.77 -38.39 -8.92
N PRO A 5 -16.44 -38.56 -8.97
CA PRO A 5 -15.57 -38.11 -7.89
C PRO A 5 -15.51 -36.57 -7.84
N PHE A 6 -15.66 -36.02 -6.64
CA PHE A 6 -15.50 -34.58 -6.40
C PHE A 6 -14.02 -34.19 -6.39
N ASN A 7 -13.56 -33.57 -7.48
CA ASN A 7 -12.15 -33.25 -7.72
C ASN A 7 -11.85 -31.74 -7.51
N HIS A 8 -10.57 -31.37 -7.67
CA HIS A 8 -10.11 -29.97 -7.53
C HIS A 8 -10.80 -29.02 -8.52
N TYR A 9 -11.16 -29.50 -9.71
CA TYR A 9 -11.89 -28.72 -10.71
C TYR A 9 -13.26 -28.30 -10.19
N HIS A 10 -14.01 -29.21 -9.56
CA HIS A 10 -15.32 -28.92 -8.98
C HIS A 10 -15.26 -27.89 -7.83
N ARG A 11 -14.17 -27.83 -7.06
CA ARG A 11 -13.99 -26.86 -5.96
C ARG A 11 -13.94 -25.41 -6.43
N ARG A 12 -13.53 -25.15 -7.67
CA ARG A 12 -13.45 -23.80 -8.23
C ARG A 12 -14.83 -23.17 -8.45
N PHE A 13 -15.89 -23.97 -8.51
CA PHE A 13 -17.27 -23.50 -8.68
C PHE A 13 -17.96 -23.23 -7.35
N LEU A 14 -17.32 -23.52 -6.22
CA LEU A 14 -17.86 -23.21 -4.89
C LEU A 14 -17.28 -21.87 -4.42
N ASN A 15 -18.15 -20.89 -4.22
CA ASN A 15 -17.75 -19.61 -3.61
C ASN A 15 -17.69 -19.75 -2.08
N LEU A 16 -16.66 -20.44 -1.59
CA LEU A 16 -16.41 -20.64 -0.16
C LEU A 16 -15.19 -19.83 0.26
N ASN A 17 -15.38 -18.92 1.22
CA ASN A 17 -14.30 -18.11 1.80
C ASN A 17 -14.16 -18.42 3.29
N VAL A 18 -12.93 -18.79 3.70
CA VAL A 18 -12.61 -19.09 5.09
C VAL A 18 -12.03 -17.84 5.74
N ILE A 19 -12.72 -17.31 6.73
CA ILE A 19 -12.24 -16.18 7.54
C ILE A 19 -11.51 -16.73 8.76
N HIS A 20 -10.27 -16.29 8.97
CA HIS A 20 -9.45 -16.68 10.12
C HIS A 20 -10.00 -16.08 11.42
N ALA A 21 -9.50 -16.55 12.56
CA ALA A 21 -9.99 -16.13 13.87
C ALA A 21 -9.97 -14.59 14.02
N MET A 22 -11.12 -14.02 14.38
CA MET A 22 -11.35 -12.56 14.31
C MET A 22 -10.44 -11.72 15.22
N ARG A 23 -9.75 -12.34 16.19
CA ARG A 23 -8.77 -11.65 17.03
C ARG A 23 -7.61 -11.06 16.21
N ASP A 24 -7.24 -11.71 15.10
CA ASP A 24 -6.08 -11.33 14.28
C ASP A 24 -6.47 -10.47 13.06
N VAL A 25 -7.71 -9.97 13.03
CA VAL A 25 -8.23 -9.13 11.95
C VAL A 25 -7.38 -7.88 11.75
N GLU A 26 -6.81 -7.31 12.81
CA GLU A 26 -5.94 -6.14 12.68
C GLU A 26 -4.68 -6.45 11.85
N SER A 27 -4.07 -7.61 12.07
CA SER A 27 -2.89 -8.07 11.32
C SER A 27 -3.25 -8.35 9.86
N GLU A 28 -4.37 -9.03 9.62
CA GLU A 28 -4.88 -9.31 8.27
C GLU A 28 -5.23 -8.02 7.51
N MET A 29 -5.79 -7.01 8.17
CA MET A 29 -6.06 -5.68 7.58
C MET A 29 -4.78 -4.92 7.21
N LYS A 30 -3.67 -5.12 7.93
CA LYS A 30 -2.37 -4.51 7.61
C LYS A 30 -1.64 -5.26 6.48
N HIS A 31 -1.98 -6.52 6.23
CA HIS A 31 -1.27 -7.35 5.26
C HIS A 31 -1.60 -6.97 3.81
N ILE A 32 -0.61 -6.53 3.04
CA ILE A 32 -0.80 -5.96 1.69
C ILE A 32 -1.65 -6.86 0.76
N ARG A 33 -1.40 -8.17 0.73
CA ARG A 33 -2.12 -9.10 -0.17
C ARG A 33 -3.46 -9.63 0.34
N ARG A 34 -3.65 -9.66 1.67
CA ARG A 34 -4.81 -10.31 2.30
C ARG A 34 -5.84 -9.31 2.79
N SER A 35 -5.41 -8.06 2.96
CA SER A 35 -6.27 -6.97 3.38
C SER A 35 -7.44 -6.82 2.41
N PRO A 36 -8.69 -6.92 2.89
CA PRO A 36 -9.86 -6.85 2.03
C PRO A 36 -9.98 -5.47 1.36
N ILE A 37 -9.47 -4.39 2.00
CA ILE A 37 -9.44 -3.07 1.35
C ILE A 37 -8.50 -3.04 0.14
N ASN A 38 -7.34 -3.68 0.21
CA ASN A 38 -6.41 -3.74 -0.93
C ASN A 38 -6.96 -4.63 -2.05
N GLN A 39 -7.75 -5.65 -1.71
CA GLN A 39 -8.45 -6.46 -2.71
C GLN A 39 -9.53 -5.63 -3.42
N LEU A 40 -10.31 -4.86 -2.66
CA LEU A 40 -11.32 -3.95 -3.20
C LEU A 40 -10.69 -2.89 -4.10
N ILE A 41 -9.62 -2.21 -3.68
CA ILE A 41 -8.94 -1.19 -4.48
C ILE A 41 -8.48 -1.77 -5.83
N LYS A 42 -8.00 -3.02 -5.86
CA LYS A 42 -7.57 -3.68 -7.11
C LYS A 42 -8.70 -4.02 -8.08
N GLN A 43 -9.95 -4.02 -7.62
CA GLN A 43 -11.11 -4.23 -8.50
C GLN A 43 -11.44 -2.96 -9.30
N TYR A 44 -10.95 -1.80 -8.86
CA TYR A 44 -11.12 -0.55 -9.60
C TYR A 44 -10.01 -0.39 -10.62
N ASP A 45 -10.38 0.00 -11.85
CA ASP A 45 -9.45 0.30 -12.92
C ASP A 45 -8.95 1.74 -12.78
N ILE A 46 -7.89 1.91 -11.98
CA ILE A 46 -7.25 3.20 -11.77
C ILE A 46 -6.20 3.40 -12.86
N ARG A 47 -6.35 4.49 -13.62
CA ARG A 47 -5.45 4.84 -14.74
C ARG A 47 -4.02 4.99 -14.23
N LYS A 48 -3.09 4.31 -14.90
CA LYS A 48 -1.68 4.33 -14.49
C LYS A 48 -1.08 5.73 -14.67
N GLU A 49 -1.52 6.46 -15.69
CA GLU A 49 -1.06 7.81 -15.99
C GLU A 49 -1.35 8.77 -14.81
N GLU A 50 -2.51 8.64 -14.16
CA GLU A 50 -2.83 9.44 -12.96
C GLU A 50 -1.89 9.12 -11.80
N LEU A 51 -1.57 7.83 -11.60
CA LEU A 51 -0.65 7.41 -10.55
C LEU A 51 0.77 7.88 -10.82
N ASP A 52 1.20 7.89 -12.08
CA ASP A 52 2.52 8.39 -12.49
C ASP A 52 2.62 9.91 -12.25
N GLU A 53 1.57 10.68 -12.58
CA GLU A 53 1.51 12.12 -12.29
C GLU A 53 1.58 12.42 -10.79
N ILE A 54 0.83 11.67 -9.96
CA ILE A 54 0.88 11.82 -8.50
C ILE A 54 2.26 11.42 -7.95
N ALA A 55 2.88 10.36 -8.48
CA ALA A 55 4.22 9.93 -8.08
C ALA A 55 5.26 11.01 -8.34
N LEU A 56 5.20 11.63 -9.53
CA LEU A 56 6.11 12.71 -9.90
C LEU A 56 5.92 13.92 -8.99
N ALA A 57 4.67 14.35 -8.75
CA ALA A 57 4.39 15.47 -7.87
C ALA A 57 4.86 15.22 -6.43
N LEU A 58 4.71 14.00 -5.92
CA LEU A 58 5.24 13.62 -4.60
C LEU A 58 6.78 13.67 -4.56
N LYS A 59 7.44 13.22 -5.63
CA LYS A 59 8.90 13.28 -5.75
C LYS A 59 9.40 14.72 -5.76
N GLU A 60 8.81 15.57 -6.60
CA GLU A 60 9.15 17.00 -6.67
C GLU A 60 8.99 17.69 -5.31
N LYS A 61 7.87 17.43 -4.61
CA LYS A 61 7.64 17.99 -3.27
C LYS A 61 8.54 17.43 -2.19
N SER A 62 8.95 16.18 -2.32
CA SER A 62 9.90 15.56 -1.42
C SER A 62 11.30 16.16 -1.61
N ASP A 63 11.71 16.40 -2.85
CA ASP A 63 13.01 16.99 -3.18
C ASP A 63 13.15 18.44 -2.69
N GLU A 64 12.05 19.15 -2.41
CA GLU A 64 12.09 20.44 -1.69
C GLU A 64 12.77 20.31 -0.32
N VAL A 65 12.72 19.15 0.33
CA VAL A 65 13.44 18.90 1.60
C VAL A 65 14.95 19.01 1.42
N LEU A 66 15.50 18.63 0.27
CA LEU A 66 16.94 18.73 -0.01
C LEU A 66 17.40 20.19 -0.15
N SER A 67 16.48 21.12 -0.37
CA SER A 67 16.77 22.56 -0.47
C SER A 67 16.93 23.26 0.89
N ILE A 68 16.70 22.54 2.00
CA ILE A 68 16.90 23.07 3.36
C ILE A 68 18.38 23.35 3.58
N ASP A 69 18.70 24.58 4.00
CA ASP A 69 20.08 25.09 4.15
C ASP A 69 20.97 24.14 4.96
N GLU A 70 20.45 23.58 6.07
CA GLU A 70 21.18 22.64 6.91
C GLU A 70 21.54 21.33 6.19
N LEU A 71 20.68 20.85 5.28
CA LEU A 71 20.92 19.62 4.51
C LEU A 71 21.91 19.87 3.37
N VAL A 72 21.88 21.06 2.76
CA VAL A 72 22.86 21.47 1.75
C VAL A 72 24.26 21.58 2.37
N ASP A 73 24.37 22.25 3.53
CA ASP A 73 25.64 22.36 4.27
C ASP A 73 26.16 20.98 4.70
N LEU A 74 25.28 20.11 5.19
CA LEU A 74 25.63 18.73 5.54
C LEU A 74 26.15 17.95 4.33
N THR A 75 25.48 18.02 3.19
CA THR A 75 25.88 17.33 1.95
C THR A 75 27.24 17.82 1.47
N SER A 76 27.49 19.12 1.54
CA SER A 76 28.78 19.74 1.22
C SER A 76 29.90 19.25 2.15
N LYS A 77 29.64 19.23 3.46
CA LYS A 77 30.60 18.70 4.46
C LYS A 77 30.91 17.23 4.26
N ILE A 78 29.90 16.42 3.94
CA ILE A 78 30.07 14.99 3.64
C ILE A 78 30.93 14.83 2.38
N SER A 79 30.58 15.52 1.29
CA SER A 79 31.34 15.47 0.03
C SER A 79 32.79 15.91 0.19
N ALA A 80 33.05 17.00 0.93
CA ALA A 80 34.40 17.48 1.21
C ALA A 80 35.22 16.46 2.00
N ARG A 81 34.61 15.85 3.04
CA ARG A 81 35.28 14.84 3.85
C ARG A 81 35.51 13.54 3.10
N PHE A 82 34.56 13.12 2.28
CA PHE A 82 34.67 11.93 1.43
C PHE A 82 35.78 12.09 0.38
N SER A 83 35.81 13.25 -0.30
CA SER A 83 36.87 13.59 -1.27
C SER A 83 38.25 13.64 -0.62
N SER A 84 38.36 14.17 0.60
CA SER A 84 39.62 14.19 1.35
C SER A 84 40.13 12.78 1.70
N VAL A 85 39.26 11.78 1.79
CA VAL A 85 39.65 10.40 2.13
C VAL A 85 40.05 9.60 0.89
N ILE A 86 39.37 9.83 -0.24
CA ILE A 86 39.50 8.98 -1.45
C ILE A 86 40.46 9.57 -2.49
N GLY A 87 40.75 10.88 -2.44
CA GLY A 87 41.60 11.56 -3.42
C GLY A 87 40.91 11.77 -4.78
N ASN A 88 41.67 12.15 -5.82
CA ASN A 88 41.19 12.45 -7.18
C ASN A 88 40.74 11.20 -7.97
N GLN A 89 39.75 10.47 -7.45
CA GLN A 89 39.06 9.40 -8.18
C GLN A 89 37.77 9.94 -8.84
N VAL A 90 37.33 9.28 -9.91
CA VAL A 90 36.29 9.76 -10.85
C VAL A 90 34.86 9.77 -10.26
N ASP A 91 34.67 9.48 -8.97
CA ASP A 91 33.33 9.32 -8.37
C ASP A 91 33.29 9.72 -6.89
N SER A 92 33.80 10.92 -6.56
CA SER A 92 33.94 11.40 -5.17
C SER A 92 32.79 12.31 -4.70
N THR A 93 31.74 12.48 -5.49
CA THR A 93 30.60 13.35 -5.15
C THR A 93 29.54 12.56 -4.41
N VAL A 94 29.15 13.03 -3.22
CA VAL A 94 28.08 12.44 -2.42
C VAL A 94 26.86 13.37 -2.45
N SER A 95 25.73 12.86 -2.92
CA SER A 95 24.44 13.54 -2.89
C SER A 95 23.50 12.88 -1.89
N LEU A 96 22.58 13.67 -1.33
CA LEU A 96 21.39 13.17 -0.68
C LEU A 96 20.26 13.15 -1.71
N GLU A 97 19.50 12.06 -1.74
CA GLU A 97 18.30 11.91 -2.56
C GLU A 97 17.11 11.56 -1.66
N THR A 98 15.92 11.96 -2.08
CA THR A 98 14.70 11.59 -1.35
C THR A 98 14.13 10.25 -1.82
N MET A 99 13.09 9.76 -1.14
CA MET A 99 12.48 8.47 -1.47
C MET A 99 11.87 8.48 -2.88
N ASP A 100 12.14 7.43 -3.66
CA ASP A 100 11.41 7.18 -4.89
C ASP A 100 9.97 6.75 -4.62
N PHE A 101 9.02 7.41 -5.28
CA PHE A 101 7.61 7.07 -5.23
C PHE A 101 7.26 6.15 -6.41
N ASP A 102 7.07 4.85 -6.13
CA ASP A 102 6.58 3.88 -7.12
C ASP A 102 5.06 4.08 -7.31
N PRO A 103 4.59 4.41 -8.54
CA PRO A 103 3.18 4.61 -8.85
C PRO A 103 2.29 3.45 -8.37
N ASN A 104 2.77 2.21 -8.50
CA ASN A 104 2.03 1.01 -8.10
C ASN A 104 1.92 0.86 -6.57
N LYS A 105 2.75 1.56 -5.81
CA LYS A 105 2.77 1.52 -4.34
C LYS A 105 2.02 2.68 -3.70
N ILE A 106 1.68 3.73 -4.44
CA ILE A 106 0.94 4.89 -3.92
C ILE A 106 -0.38 4.44 -3.28
N LEU A 107 -1.12 3.55 -3.93
CA LEU A 107 -2.37 3.03 -3.39
C LEU A 107 -2.19 2.24 -2.09
N ASN A 108 -1.03 1.60 -1.87
CA ASN A 108 -0.73 0.88 -0.63
C ASN A 108 -0.44 1.82 0.54
N THR A 109 -0.26 3.13 0.31
CA THR A 109 -0.11 4.13 1.37
C THR A 109 -1.45 4.49 2.02
N LEU A 110 -2.57 4.19 1.35
CA LEU A 110 -3.90 4.47 1.85
C LEU A 110 -4.17 3.64 3.11
N LYS A 111 -4.54 4.33 4.18
CA LYS A 111 -4.91 3.71 5.46
C LYS A 111 -6.38 3.93 5.72
N LEU A 112 -7.09 2.86 6.08
CA LEU A 112 -8.47 2.94 6.50
C LEU A 112 -8.54 3.49 7.93
N MET A 113 -9.31 4.56 8.13
CA MET A 113 -9.44 5.25 9.42
C MET A 113 -10.90 5.24 9.88
N ILE A 114 -11.15 5.05 11.17
CA ILE A 114 -12.49 4.82 11.72
C ILE A 114 -12.98 6.00 12.56
N GLY A 115 -14.19 6.46 12.23
CA GLY A 115 -14.96 7.44 13.01
C GLY A 115 -14.47 8.89 12.87
N LYS A 116 -15.17 9.80 13.56
CA LYS A 116 -14.95 11.26 13.45
C LYS A 116 -13.53 11.71 13.81
N LYS A 117 -12.84 10.96 14.67
CA LYS A 117 -11.46 11.26 15.10
C LYS A 117 -10.38 10.62 14.22
N ARG A 118 -10.74 9.97 13.10
CA ARG A 118 -9.81 9.24 12.21
C ARG A 118 -8.86 8.34 13.01
N ARG A 119 -9.42 7.44 13.81
CA ARG A 119 -8.61 6.49 14.59
C ARG A 119 -8.06 5.42 13.67
N GLN A 120 -6.83 4.99 13.92
CA GLN A 120 -6.30 3.81 13.23
C GLN A 120 -7.13 2.59 13.64
N THR A 121 -7.18 1.56 12.78
CA THR A 121 -7.91 0.32 13.08
C THR A 121 -7.43 -0.28 14.42
N GLY A 122 -6.13 -0.30 14.69
CA GLY A 122 -5.56 -0.77 15.96
C GLY A 122 -6.00 0.00 17.21
N ASP A 123 -6.40 1.27 17.08
CA ASP A 123 -6.85 2.12 18.21
C ASP A 123 -8.37 2.02 18.47
N THR A 124 -9.06 1.13 17.77
CA THR A 124 -10.50 0.91 17.94
C THR A 124 -10.80 -0.41 18.64
N SER A 125 -12.05 -0.56 19.10
CA SER A 125 -12.43 -1.80 19.77
C SER A 125 -12.41 -2.97 18.79
N LEU A 126 -11.99 -4.14 19.29
CA LEU A 126 -11.97 -5.40 18.53
C LEU A 126 -13.31 -5.68 17.84
N GLY A 127 -14.43 -5.43 18.52
CA GLY A 127 -15.77 -5.61 17.94
C GLY A 127 -16.03 -4.71 16.72
N ILE A 128 -15.59 -3.45 16.75
CA ILE A 128 -15.75 -2.52 15.61
C ILE A 128 -14.86 -2.96 14.45
N ASN A 129 -13.60 -3.33 14.71
CA ASN A 129 -12.71 -3.87 13.68
C ASN A 129 -13.28 -5.14 13.03
N ASN A 130 -13.86 -6.03 13.83
CA ASN A 130 -14.48 -7.26 13.34
C ASN A 130 -15.66 -6.98 12.42
N ILE A 131 -16.56 -6.08 12.83
CA ILE A 131 -17.70 -5.68 12.00
C ILE A 131 -17.21 -5.06 10.70
N LEU A 132 -16.25 -4.14 10.77
CA LEU A 132 -15.67 -3.51 9.58
C LEU A 132 -15.06 -4.55 8.63
N TYR A 133 -14.28 -5.49 9.15
CA TYR A 133 -13.66 -6.53 8.35
C TYR A 133 -14.71 -7.41 7.66
N ILE A 134 -15.75 -7.85 8.38
CA ILE A 134 -16.86 -8.61 7.80
C ILE A 134 -17.54 -7.79 6.70
N SER A 135 -17.84 -6.51 6.95
CA SER A 135 -18.44 -5.63 5.94
C SER A 135 -17.58 -5.53 4.67
N LEU A 136 -16.24 -5.42 4.81
CA LEU A 136 -15.34 -5.37 3.67
C LEU A 136 -15.27 -6.70 2.91
N ILE A 137 -15.29 -7.84 3.62
CA ILE A 137 -15.33 -9.16 2.99
C ILE A 137 -16.64 -9.35 2.24
N LEU A 138 -17.78 -9.00 2.85
CA LEU A 138 -19.09 -9.08 2.20
C LEU A 138 -19.10 -8.23 0.92
N LEU A 139 -18.62 -6.99 0.99
CA LEU A 139 -18.49 -6.11 -0.17
C LEU A 139 -17.58 -6.70 -1.25
N SER A 140 -16.48 -7.36 -0.88
CA SER A 140 -15.59 -8.02 -1.84
C SER A 140 -16.20 -9.26 -2.51
N LEU A 141 -17.25 -9.84 -1.91
CA LEU A 141 -17.97 -11.00 -2.42
C LEU A 141 -19.26 -10.63 -3.15
N GLU A 142 -19.70 -9.38 -3.05
CA GLU A 142 -20.83 -8.87 -3.81
C GLU A 142 -20.55 -8.97 -5.31
N ASP A 143 -21.62 -9.29 -6.05
CA ASP A 143 -21.54 -9.44 -7.50
C ASP A 143 -21.41 -8.06 -8.15
N ASN A 144 -20.23 -7.79 -8.70
CA ASN A 144 -19.91 -6.53 -9.37
C ASN A 144 -20.15 -6.57 -10.90
N THR A 145 -20.94 -7.54 -11.40
CA THR A 145 -21.27 -7.65 -12.83
C THR A 145 -22.04 -6.44 -13.38
N VAL A 146 -22.68 -5.65 -12.52
CA VAL A 146 -23.23 -4.33 -12.87
C VAL A 146 -22.33 -3.25 -12.28
N PRO A 147 -21.60 -2.48 -13.10
CA PRO A 147 -20.79 -1.36 -12.62
C PRO A 147 -21.70 -0.33 -11.93
N SER A 148 -21.37 0.02 -10.69
CA SER A 148 -22.06 1.09 -9.95
C SER A 148 -21.60 2.49 -10.36
N ILE A 149 -20.50 2.58 -11.11
CA ILE A 149 -19.95 3.80 -11.69
C ILE A 149 -20.02 3.66 -13.21
N ILE A 150 -20.70 4.60 -13.87
CA ILE A 150 -20.79 4.75 -15.33
C ILE A 150 -19.81 5.85 -15.76
#